data_AF-A0A3D3ZCF4-F1
#
_entry.id   AF-A0A3D3ZCF4-F1
#
_cell.length_a   1.000
_cell.length_b   1.000
_cell.length_c   1.000
_cell.angle_alpha   90.00
_cell.angle_beta   90.00
_cell.angle_gamma   90.00
#
_symmetry.space_group_name_H-M   'P 1'
#
loop_
_entity.id
_entity.type
_entity.pdbx_description
1 polymer ?
#
loop_
_entity_poly.entity_id
_entity_poly.type
_entity_poly.pdbx_seq_one_letter_code
_entity_poly.pdbx_strand_id
1 'polypeptide(L)'
;MKIFFTVTARMMLPGIMSGAVLSWITCINELSSSITLYSGKTSTIAVAIYQEVVRMSDGTTAALATILALTTIVSLVIVFRATKGKVKIV
;
A
#
# COMPACT_ATOMS: atom_id res chain seq x y z
N MET A 1 13.42 -20.97 20.82
CA MET A 1 13.15 -20.42 19.46
C MET A 1 12.40 -21.37 18.53
N LYS A 2 12.70 -22.67 18.46
CA LYS A 2 12.00 -23.62 17.55
C LYS A 2 10.47 -23.56 17.67
N ILE A 3 9.92 -23.63 18.88
CA ILE A 3 8.46 -23.62 19.12
C ILE A 3 7.77 -22.36 18.58
N PHE A 4 8.40 -21.19 18.68
CA PHE A 4 7.84 -19.94 18.15
C PHE A 4 7.61 -20.03 16.64
N PHE A 5 8.61 -20.46 15.87
CA PHE A 5 8.49 -20.51 14.41
C PHE A 5 7.57 -21.65 13.94
N THR A 6 7.53 -22.79 14.63
CA THR A 6 6.73 -23.94 14.19
C THR A 6 5.27 -23.87 14.61
N VAL A 7 4.98 -23.29 15.78
CA VAL A 7 3.64 -23.30 16.40
C VAL A 7 3.07 -21.89 16.43
N THR A 8 3.68 -20.99 17.19
CA THR A 8 3.15 -19.63 17.42
C THR A 8 3.01 -18.83 16.12
N ALA A 9 4.10 -18.72 15.34
CA ALA A 9 4.13 -17.97 14.10
C ALA A 9 3.18 -18.56 13.04
N ARG A 10 3.02 -19.89 13.00
CA ARG A 10 2.12 -20.54 12.05
C ARG A 10 0.65 -20.33 12.39
N MET A 11 0.30 -20.29 13.68
CA MET A 11 -1.06 -19.94 14.11
C MET A 11 -1.36 -18.45 13.91
N MET A 12 -0.35 -17.58 14.05
CA MET A 12 -0.51 -16.13 13.82
C MET A 12 -0.51 -15.74 12.34
N LEU A 13 0.05 -16.59 11.45
CA LEU A 13 0.22 -16.32 10.02
C LEU A 13 -1.04 -15.75 9.33
N PRO A 14 -2.26 -16.31 9.46
CA PRO A 14 -3.44 -15.74 8.82
C PRO A 14 -3.75 -14.31 9.30
N GLY A 15 -3.53 -14.02 10.59
CA GLY A 15 -3.71 -12.66 11.14
C GLY A 15 -2.63 -11.69 10.66
N ILE A 16 -1.37 -12.14 10.63
CA ILE A 16 -0.23 -11.35 10.13
C ILE A 16 -0.43 -11.02 8.65
N MET A 17 -0.93 -11.95 7.84
CA MET A 17 -1.21 -11.70 6.42
C MET A 17 -2.26 -10.61 6.24
N SER A 18 -3.31 -10.59 7.06
CA SER A 18 -4.32 -9.50 7.03
C SER A 18 -3.70 -8.15 7.42
N GLY A 19 -2.87 -8.13 8.47
CA GLY A 19 -2.19 -6.91 8.91
C GLY A 19 -1.17 -6.40 7.88
N ALA A 20 -0.45 -7.30 7.22
CA ALA A 20 0.51 -6.97 6.17
C ALA A 20 -0.16 -6.30 4.97
N VAL A 21 -1.36 -6.76 4.59
CA VAL A 21 -2.13 -6.14 3.51
C VAL A 21 -2.56 -4.73 3.89
N LEU A 22 -3.13 -4.57 5.08
CA LEU A 22 -3.58 -3.26 5.54
C LEU A 22 -2.39 -2.29 5.61
N SER A 23 -1.26 -2.74 6.15
CA SER A 23 -0.02 -1.97 6.19
C SER A 23 0.45 -1.59 4.78
N TRP A 24 0.43 -2.52 3.83
CA TRP A 24 0.82 -2.25 2.44
C TRP A 24 -0.02 -1.15 1.81
N ILE A 25 -1.35 -1.22 1.96
CA ILE A 25 -2.28 -0.22 1.41
C ILE A 25 -2.06 1.15 2.06
N THR A 26 -1.84 1.19 3.37
CA THR A 26 -1.52 2.45 4.07
C THR A 26 -0.19 3.02 3.59
N CYS A 27 0.82 2.18 3.39
CA CYS A 27 2.15 2.61 2.94
C CYS A 27 2.18 3.12 1.50
N ILE A 28 1.47 2.48 0.56
CA ILE A 28 1.49 2.91 -0.85
C ILE A 28 0.80 4.28 -1.08
N ASN A 29 -0.12 4.64 -0.18
CA ASN A 29 -0.84 5.93 -0.19
C ASN A 29 -0.23 6.95 0.79
N GLU A 30 0.90 6.63 1.41
CA GLU A 30 1.52 7.50 2.40
C GLU A 30 2.16 8.72 1.72
N LEU A 31 1.74 9.91 2.14
CA LEU A 31 2.25 11.19 1.63
C LEU A 31 3.03 11.98 2.68
N SER A 32 2.57 12.01 3.93
CA SER A 32 3.02 12.97 4.96
C SER A 32 4.49 12.77 5.36
N SER A 33 4.87 11.54 5.69
CA SER A 33 6.25 11.17 5.97
C SER A 33 7.09 11.25 4.71
N SER A 34 6.55 10.73 3.60
CA SER A 34 7.23 10.68 2.31
C SER A 34 7.62 12.07 1.81
N ILE A 35 6.74 13.08 1.86
CA ILE A 35 7.06 14.42 1.39
C ILE A 35 8.06 15.15 2.29
N THR A 36 8.03 14.87 3.58
CA THR A 36 8.93 15.49 4.57
C THR A 36 10.34 14.92 4.47
N LEU A 37 10.46 13.61 4.26
CA LEU A 37 11.73 12.88 4.20
C LEU A 37 12.30 12.73 2.79
N TYR A 38 11.50 12.96 1.75
CA TYR A 38 11.96 12.81 0.37
C TYR A 38 13.06 13.82 0.05
N SER A 39 14.28 13.31 -0.09
CA SER A 39 15.45 14.04 -0.58
C SER A 39 16.20 13.12 -1.54
N GLY A 40 16.01 13.33 -2.85
CA GLY A 40 16.62 12.47 -3.87
C GLY A 40 16.03 12.63 -5.26
N LYS A 41 16.32 11.65 -6.13
CA LYS A 41 15.84 11.58 -7.53
C LYS A 41 14.55 10.76 -7.70
N THR A 42 14.16 9.97 -6.72
CA THR A 42 13.05 8.99 -6.82
C THR A 42 11.90 9.37 -5.90
N SER A 43 10.82 9.93 -6.44
CA SER A 43 9.61 10.25 -5.69
C SER A 43 8.63 9.08 -5.67
N THR A 44 7.83 8.97 -4.61
CA THR A 44 6.66 8.09 -4.62
C THR A 44 5.58 8.69 -5.52
N ILE A 45 4.67 7.85 -6.05
CA ILE A 45 3.56 8.32 -6.89
C ILE A 45 2.69 9.33 -6.12
N ALA A 46 2.48 9.13 -4.82
CA ALA A 46 1.75 10.06 -3.96
C ALA A 46 2.42 11.46 -3.91
N VAL A 47 3.75 11.51 -3.72
CA VAL A 47 4.50 12.78 -3.74
C VAL A 47 4.48 13.42 -5.12
N ALA A 48 4.58 12.63 -6.20
CA ALA A 48 4.51 13.13 -7.57
C ALA A 48 3.15 13.76 -7.90
N ILE A 49 2.04 13.13 -7.46
CA ILE A 49 0.70 13.71 -7.57
C ILE A 49 0.64 15.06 -6.87
N TYR A 50 1.14 15.14 -5.63
CA TYR A 50 1.15 16.41 -4.88
C TYR A 50 1.95 17.50 -5.61
N GLN A 51 3.11 17.15 -6.16
CA GLN A 51 3.95 18.09 -6.91
C GLN A 51 3.24 18.61 -8.18
N GLU A 52 2.57 17.75 -8.93
CA GLU A 52 1.84 18.14 -10.14
C GLU A 52 0.59 18.98 -9.83
N VAL A 53 -0.09 18.74 -8.70
CA VAL A 53 -1.16 19.61 -8.19
C VAL A 53 -0.64 21.01 -7.90
N VAL A 54 0.48 21.11 -7.18
CA VAL A 54 1.11 22.40 -6.85
C VAL A 54 1.59 23.13 -8.12
N ARG A 55 1.93 22.40 -9.18
CA ARG A 55 2.29 22.94 -10.50
C ARG A 55 1.07 23.30 -11.37
N MET A 56 -0.16 23.11 -10.88
CA MET A 56 -1.41 23.31 -11.62
C MET A 56 -1.48 22.49 -12.92
N SER A 57 -0.90 21.28 -12.93
CA SER A 57 -0.98 20.35 -14.06
C SER A 57 -2.07 19.31 -13.84
N ASP A 58 -3.32 19.68 -14.15
CA ASP A 58 -4.49 18.83 -13.87
C ASP A 58 -4.48 17.52 -14.68
N GLY A 59 -4.03 17.58 -15.94
CA GLY A 59 -3.96 16.41 -16.83
C GLY A 59 -2.97 15.35 -16.31
N THR A 60 -1.76 15.77 -15.95
CA THR A 60 -0.72 14.88 -15.41
C THR A 60 -1.11 14.35 -14.05
N THR A 61 -1.69 15.21 -13.20
CA THR A 61 -2.21 14.83 -11.89
C THR A 61 -3.26 13.74 -12.00
N ALA A 62 -4.25 13.90 -12.89
CA ALA A 62 -5.30 12.91 -13.10
C ALA A 62 -4.73 11.57 -13.62
N ALA A 63 -3.76 11.62 -14.53
CA ALA A 63 -3.08 10.41 -15.02
C ALA A 63 -2.35 9.66 -13.88
N LEU A 64 -1.58 10.36 -13.05
CA LEU A 64 -0.87 9.73 -11.94
C LEU A 64 -1.83 9.19 -10.87
N ALA A 65 -2.89 9.94 -10.55
CA ALA A 65 -3.90 9.53 -9.59
C ALA A 65 -4.65 8.27 -10.05
N THR A 66 -5.01 8.18 -11.33
CA THR A 66 -5.66 6.97 -11.87
C THR A 66 -4.73 5.75 -11.86
N ILE A 67 -3.44 5.92 -12.16
CA ILE A 67 -2.45 4.84 -12.05
C ILE A 67 -2.33 4.36 -10.60
N LEU A 68 -2.26 5.27 -9.63
CA LEU A 68 -2.19 4.92 -8.21
C LEU A 68 -3.45 4.19 -7.75
N ALA A 69 -4.63 4.66 -8.16
CA ALA A 69 -5.90 4.02 -7.86
C ALA A 69 -5.96 2.60 -8.45
N LEU A 70 -5.60 2.43 -9.73
CA LEU A 70 -5.54 1.12 -10.39
C LEU A 70 -4.57 0.17 -9.66
N THR A 71 -3.39 0.66 -9.27
CA THR A 71 -2.41 -0.15 -8.54
C THR A 71 -2.96 -0.61 -7.17
N THR A 72 -3.70 0.26 -6.50
CA THR A 72 -4.37 -0.05 -5.22
C THR A 72 -5.49 -1.08 -5.41
N ILE A 73 -6.32 -0.91 -6.43
CA ILE A 73 -7.39 -1.87 -6.78
C ILE A 73 -6.79 -3.24 -7.12
N VAL A 74 -5.75 -3.28 -7.95
CA VAL A 74 -5.06 -4.54 -8.30
C VAL A 74 -4.47 -5.20 -7.05
N SER A 75 -3.82 -4.43 -6.17
CA SER A 75 -3.31 -4.93 -4.90
C SER A 75 -4.43 -5.56 -4.05
N LEU A 76 -5.57 -4.87 -3.91
CA LEU A 76 -6.73 -5.39 -3.19
C LEU A 76 -7.29 -6.66 -3.81
N VAL A 77 -7.45 -6.70 -5.14
CA VAL A 77 -7.96 -7.88 -5.87
C VAL A 77 -7.05 -9.08 -5.68
N ILE A 78 -5.73 -8.89 -5.79
CA ILE A 78 -4.75 -9.96 -5.56
C ILE A 78 -4.91 -10.51 -4.15
N VAL A 79 -5.05 -9.64 -3.15
CA VAL A 79 -5.19 -10.08 -1.76
C VAL A 79 -6.50 -10.82 -1.55
N PHE A 80 -7.64 -10.25 -1.97
CA PHE A 80 -8.94 -10.90 -1.79
C PHE A 80 -8.99 -12.28 -2.45
N ARG A 81 -8.35 -12.42 -3.63
CA ARG A 81 -8.23 -13.69 -4.33
C ARG A 81 -7.29 -14.65 -3.60
N ALA A 82 -6.13 -14.18 -3.12
CA ALA A 82 -5.17 -14.99 -2.38
C ALA A 82 -5.75 -15.52 -1.07
N THR A 83 -6.57 -14.74 -0.38
CA THR A 83 -7.19 -15.16 0.89
C THR A 83 -8.55 -15.86 0.72
N LYS A 84 -8.99 -16.12 -0.53
CA LYS A 84 -10.26 -16.82 -0.85
C LYS A 84 -11.48 -16.27 -0.09
N GLY A 85 -11.54 -14.95 0.15
CA GLY A 85 -12.63 -14.32 0.91
C GLY A 85 -12.70 -14.70 2.40
N LYS A 86 -11.66 -15.33 2.97
CA LYS A 86 -11.61 -15.68 4.42
C LYS A 86 -11.09 -14.54 5.30
N VAL A 87 -10.68 -13.40 4.73
CA VAL A 87 -10.42 -12.19 5.52
C VAL A 87 -11.76 -11.53 5.80
N LYS A 88 -12.25 -11.66 7.03
CA LYS A 88 -13.17 -10.67 7.58
C LYS A 88 -12.37 -9.41 7.83
N ILE A 89 -12.46 -8.45 6.91
CA ILE A 89 -12.17 -7.06 7.25
C ILE A 89 -13.28 -6.71 8.23
N VAL A 90 -12.85 -6.35 9.45
CA VAL A 90 -13.65 -6.19 10.67
C VAL A 90 -15.08 -5.71 10.42
#